data_AF-A0A949SH41-F1
#
_entry.id   AF-A0A949SH41-F1
#
_cell.length_a   1.000
_cell.length_b   1.000
_cell.length_c   1.000
_cell.angle_alpha   90.00
_cell.angle_beta   90.00
_cell.angle_gamma   90.00
#
_symmetry.space_group_name_H-M   'P 1'
#
loop_
_entity.id
_entity.type
_entity.pdbx_description
1 polymer ?
#
loop_
_entity_poly.entity_id
_entity_poly.type
_entity_poly.pdbx_seq_one_letter_code
_entity_poly.pdbx_strand_id
1 'polypeptide(L)'
;MADPLSIGMATMGGLSMMGTGLQVAGQLGQADTYSRLADIDTQAVNEQGDLAKQLGFEQAKEIRRQGTQLLHEQTATVASSGLVANTGSALLVANETARNIELDALTSEYEGMREKKLTDRQAALIQYDKRLTKRNASMQAFGTILGGITQAGSSAVGMMGRGGT
;
A
#
# COMPACT_ATOMS: atom_id res chain seq x y z
N MET A 1 -37.81 -11.40 -2.26
CA MET A 1 -37.57 -10.25 -1.38
C MET A 1 -36.06 -10.22 -1.18
N ALA A 2 -35.37 -9.30 -1.85
CA ALA A 2 -33.90 -9.24 -1.84
C ALA A 2 -33.46 -8.35 -0.68
N ASP A 3 -32.57 -8.86 0.16
CA ASP A 3 -32.10 -8.16 1.35
C ASP A 3 -31.25 -6.92 1.00
N PRO A 4 -31.57 -5.72 1.52
CA PRO A 4 -30.85 -4.48 1.25
C PRO A 4 -29.45 -4.40 1.87
N LEU A 5 -29.01 -5.39 2.64
CA LEU A 5 -27.66 -5.46 3.20
C LEU A 5 -26.61 -6.00 2.20
N SER A 6 -27.03 -6.63 1.12
CA SER A 6 -26.12 -7.11 0.07
C SER A 6 -25.71 -6.03 -0.94
N ILE A 7 -26.48 -4.94 -1.02
CA ILE A 7 -26.18 -3.75 -1.85
C ILE A 7 -25.31 -2.74 -1.07
N GLY A 8 -25.33 -2.78 0.26
CA GLY A 8 -24.54 -1.87 1.12
C GLY A 8 -23.05 -2.20 1.25
N MET A 9 -22.59 -3.37 0.78
CA MET A 9 -21.17 -3.76 0.78
C MET A 9 -20.49 -3.63 -0.60
N ALA A 10 -21.11 -2.90 -1.52
CA ALA A 10 -20.51 -2.55 -2.81
C ALA A 10 -19.73 -1.22 -2.79
N THR A 11 -19.61 -0.52 -1.64
CA THR A 11 -19.05 0.84 -1.60
C THR A 11 -17.84 1.08 -0.69
N MET A 12 -17.26 0.09 0.00
CA MET A 12 -16.07 0.35 0.84
C MET A 12 -14.95 -0.70 0.90
N GLY A 13 -14.93 -1.77 0.08
CA GLY A 13 -13.79 -2.70 0.21
C GLY A 13 -13.63 -3.83 -0.80
N GLY A 14 -14.33 -3.82 -1.92
CA GLY A 14 -14.20 -4.89 -2.89
C GLY A 14 -14.49 -4.40 -4.29
N LEU A 15 -13.44 -4.18 -5.08
CA LEU A 15 -13.53 -4.17 -6.53
C LEU A 15 -13.84 -5.59 -7.00
N SER A 16 -15.09 -5.99 -6.85
CA SER A 16 -15.71 -7.11 -7.54
C SER A 16 -15.77 -6.78 -9.03
N MET A 17 -14.69 -7.07 -9.75
CA MET A 17 -14.71 -7.06 -11.22
C MET A 17 -15.53 -8.24 -11.73
N MET A 18 -16.82 -7.95 -11.89
CA MET A 18 -17.74 -8.53 -12.85
C MET A 18 -17.08 -8.60 -14.24
N GLY A 19 -16.96 -9.80 -14.81
CA GLY A 19 -16.33 -10.04 -16.11
C GLY A 19 -16.68 -11.40 -16.71
N THR A 20 -17.68 -11.38 -17.57
CA THR A 20 -18.28 -12.47 -18.33
C THR A 20 -17.31 -13.29 -19.19
N GLY A 21 -17.46 -14.62 -19.14
CA GLY A 21 -17.28 -15.61 -20.21
C GLY A 21 -16.08 -15.48 -21.17
N LEU A 22 -15.07 -16.35 -20.98
CA LEU A 22 -14.27 -17.00 -22.04
C LEU A 22 -13.28 -17.99 -21.38
N GLN A 23 -13.77 -19.18 -21.08
CA GLN A 23 -12.93 -20.35 -20.84
C GLN A 23 -12.39 -20.84 -22.21
N VAL A 24 -11.14 -21.31 -22.25
CA VAL A 24 -10.48 -22.09 -23.33
C VAL A 24 -9.34 -21.43 -24.15
N ALA A 25 -8.83 -20.23 -23.79
CA ALA A 25 -7.50 -19.75 -24.27
C ALA A 25 -6.56 -19.27 -23.14
N GLY A 26 -6.74 -19.83 -21.94
CA GLY A 26 -6.62 -19.09 -20.67
C GLY A 26 -5.29 -19.08 -19.91
N GLN A 27 -4.15 -19.51 -20.44
CA GLN A 27 -2.89 -19.49 -19.66
C GLN A 27 -1.99 -18.27 -19.92
N LEU A 28 -1.96 -17.74 -21.15
CA LEU A 28 -1.17 -16.52 -21.45
C LEU A 28 -1.93 -15.23 -21.09
N GLY A 29 -3.26 -15.20 -21.24
CA GLY A 29 -4.07 -14.05 -20.86
C GLY A 29 -4.18 -13.80 -19.35
N GLN A 30 -4.06 -14.86 -18.52
CA GLN A 30 -4.14 -14.74 -17.05
C GLN A 30 -2.93 -14.03 -16.43
N ALA A 31 -1.73 -14.22 -16.97
CA ALA A 31 -0.53 -13.58 -16.44
C ALA A 31 -0.52 -12.06 -16.69
N ASP A 32 -1.04 -11.63 -17.84
CA ASP A 32 -1.14 -10.22 -18.19
C ASP A 32 -2.25 -9.51 -17.41
N THR A 33 -3.41 -10.15 -17.22
CA THR A 33 -4.47 -9.59 -16.36
C THR A 33 -4.02 -9.49 -14.91
N TYR A 34 -3.37 -10.53 -14.38
CA TYR A 34 -2.78 -10.50 -13.05
C TYR A 34 -1.69 -9.41 -12.92
N SER A 35 -0.84 -9.25 -13.95
CA SER A 35 0.18 -8.20 -13.97
C SER A 35 -0.43 -6.79 -13.87
N ARG A 36 -1.56 -6.54 -14.54
CA ARG A 36 -2.25 -5.24 -14.50
C ARG A 36 -2.92 -5.00 -13.14
N LEU A 37 -3.55 -6.02 -12.57
CA LEU A 37 -4.13 -5.95 -11.23
C LEU A 37 -3.06 -5.65 -10.19
N ALA A 38 -1.92 -6.35 -10.23
CA ALA A 38 -0.80 -6.11 -9.33
C ALA A 38 -0.26 -4.66 -9.44
N ASP A 39 -0.27 -4.06 -10.63
CA ASP A 39 0.14 -2.66 -10.81
C ASP A 39 -0.86 -1.68 -10.20
N ILE A 40 -2.16 -1.93 -10.36
CA ILE A 40 -3.23 -1.13 -9.74
C ILE A 40 -3.15 -1.25 -8.21
N ASP A 41 -3.00 -2.47 -7.68
CA ASP A 41 -2.87 -2.70 -6.24
C ASP A 41 -1.63 -2.03 -5.67
N THR A 42 -0.50 -2.10 -6.39
CA THR A 42 0.74 -1.40 -6.01
C THR A 42 0.51 0.11 -5.92
N GLN A 43 -0.17 0.70 -6.91
CA GLN A 43 -0.47 2.13 -6.92
C GLN A 43 -1.39 2.52 -5.77
N ALA A 44 -2.47 1.79 -5.56
CA ALA A 44 -3.42 2.05 -4.48
C ALA A 44 -2.76 1.97 -3.09
N VAL A 45 -1.93 0.95 -2.85
CA VAL A 45 -1.19 0.79 -1.60
C VAL A 45 -0.18 1.92 -1.40
N ASN A 46 0.54 2.32 -2.45
CA ASN A 46 1.49 3.43 -2.36
C ASN A 46 0.79 4.76 -2.05
N GLU A 47 -0.34 5.02 -2.70
CA GLU A 47 -1.16 6.22 -2.51
C GLU A 47 -1.74 6.27 -1.09
N GLN A 48 -2.21 5.13 -0.57
CA GLN A 48 -2.64 5.01 0.83
C GLN A 48 -1.51 5.39 1.80
N GLY A 49 -0.29 4.89 1.55
CA GLY A 49 0.87 5.26 2.34
C GLY A 49 1.22 6.74 2.26
N ASP A 50 1.14 7.33 1.05
CA ASP A 50 1.45 8.74 0.84
C ASP A 50 0.43 9.65 1.52
N LEU A 51 -0.84 9.26 1.53
CA LEU A 51 -1.89 9.94 2.29
C LEU A 51 -1.65 9.84 3.80
N ALA A 52 -1.30 8.66 4.33
CA ALA A 52 -0.98 8.49 5.75
C ALA A 52 0.20 9.37 6.18
N LYS A 53 1.25 9.44 5.35
CA LYS A 53 2.39 10.33 5.56
C LYS A 53 1.95 11.80 5.57
N GLN A 54 1.20 12.25 4.57
CA GLN A 54 0.70 13.64 4.49
C GLN A 54 -0.15 14.01 5.70
N LEU A 55 -1.03 13.10 6.13
CA LEU A 55 -1.91 13.31 7.28
C LEU A 55 -1.10 13.44 8.58
N GLY A 56 -0.06 12.63 8.77
CA GLY A 56 0.87 12.77 9.90
C GLY A 56 1.60 14.12 9.92
N PHE A 57 2.07 14.60 8.75
CA PHE A 57 2.68 15.94 8.67
C PHE A 57 1.69 17.07 8.96
N GLU A 58 0.46 16.99 8.45
CA GLU A 58 -0.53 18.03 8.70
C GLU A 58 -0.98 18.04 10.16
N GLN A 59 -1.16 16.87 10.79
CA GLN A 59 -1.41 16.77 12.23
C GLN A 59 -0.27 17.36 13.06
N ALA A 60 0.97 17.04 12.74
CA ALA A 60 2.13 17.59 13.43
C ALA A 60 2.20 19.12 13.32
N LYS A 61 1.90 19.67 12.14
CA LYS A 61 1.81 21.11 11.93
C LYS A 61 0.70 21.75 12.77
N GLU A 62 -0.45 21.09 12.86
CA GLU A 62 -1.57 21.55 13.69
C GLU A 62 -1.24 21.50 15.19
N ILE A 63 -0.57 20.45 15.67
CA ILE A 63 -0.08 20.34 17.05
C ILE A 63 0.87 21.50 17.37
N ARG A 64 1.86 21.76 16.51
CA ARG A 64 2.78 22.90 16.68
C ARG A 64 2.03 24.24 16.70
N ARG A 65 1.03 24.41 15.83
CA ARG A 65 0.21 25.63 15.77
C ARG A 65 -0.58 25.84 17.07
N GLN A 66 -1.30 24.83 17.53
CA GLN A 66 -2.07 24.87 18.78
C GLN A 66 -1.16 25.09 19.99
N GLY A 67 -0.03 24.40 20.04
CA GLY A 67 0.96 24.56 21.10
C GLY A 67 1.55 25.97 21.15
N THR A 68 1.83 26.58 20.00
CA THR A 68 2.29 27.97 19.92
C THR A 68 1.22 28.94 20.44
N GLN A 69 -0.05 28.73 20.08
CA GLN A 69 -1.16 29.53 20.59
C GLN A 69 -1.30 29.43 22.12
N LEU A 70 -1.20 28.22 22.66
CA LEU A 70 -1.24 27.97 24.10
C LEU A 70 -0.10 28.71 24.83
N LEU A 71 1.13 28.64 24.29
CA LEU A 71 2.28 29.36 24.86
C LEU A 71 2.07 30.88 24.83
N HIS A 72 1.48 31.43 23.77
CA HIS A 72 1.14 32.85 23.70
C HIS A 72 0.07 33.25 24.71
N GLU A 73 -0.98 32.45 24.88
CA GLU A 73 -2.02 32.67 25.90
C GLU A 73 -1.46 32.61 27.32
N GLN A 74 -0.60 31.62 27.61
CA GLN A 74 0.09 31.52 28.89
C GLN A 74 0.96 32.75 29.14
N THR A 75 1.74 33.17 28.15
CA THR A 75 2.60 34.35 28.26
C THR A 75 1.78 35.62 28.49
N ALA A 76 0.67 35.80 27.75
CA ALA A 76 -0.22 36.94 27.91
C ALA A 76 -0.91 36.98 29.28
N THR A 77 -1.30 35.81 29.80
CA THR A 77 -1.91 35.67 31.14
C THR A 77 -0.92 35.97 32.26
N VAL A 78 0.32 35.49 32.13
CA VAL A 78 1.37 35.80 33.12
C VAL A 78 1.74 37.28 33.06
N ALA A 79 1.85 37.86 31.87
CA ALA A 79 2.11 39.29 31.70
C ALA A 79 0.97 40.17 32.26
N SER A 80 -0.29 39.79 32.06
CA SER A 80 -1.45 40.55 32.55
C SER A 80 -1.64 40.49 34.07
N SER A 81 -1.16 39.42 34.72
CA SER A 81 -1.15 39.28 36.19
C SER A 81 -0.04 40.08 36.89
N GLY A 82 0.77 40.84 36.13
CA GLY A 82 1.87 41.65 36.68
C GLY A 82 3.10 40.83 37.08
N LEU A 83 3.09 39.51 36.84
CA LEU A 83 4.22 38.62 37.01
C LEU A 83 5.13 38.69 35.77
N VAL A 84 6.44 38.67 35.99
CA VAL A 84 7.39 38.59 34.87
C VAL A 84 7.31 37.17 34.30
N ALA A 85 6.74 37.01 33.10
CA ALA A 85 6.60 35.72 32.41
C ALA A 85 7.91 34.94 32.20
N ASN A 86 9.05 35.61 32.37
CA ASN A 86 10.39 35.09 32.19
C ASN A 86 11.15 34.73 33.47
N THR A 87 10.52 34.68 34.66
CA THR A 87 11.24 34.36 35.91
C THR A 87 10.96 32.96 36.45
N GLY A 88 12.05 32.20 36.69
CA GLY A 88 12.08 30.99 37.50
C GLY A 88 11.24 29.82 36.98
N SER A 89 10.06 29.62 37.58
CA SER A 89 9.19 28.46 37.33
C SER A 89 8.37 28.58 36.03
N ALA A 90 7.88 29.78 35.70
CA ALA A 90 7.03 30.00 34.52
C ALA A 90 7.78 29.71 33.19
N LEU A 91 9.05 30.12 33.11
CA LEU A 91 9.90 29.85 31.95
C LEU A 91 10.27 28.36 31.81
N LEU A 92 10.41 27.65 32.94
CA LEU A 92 10.68 26.21 32.94
C LEU A 92 9.47 25.43 32.40
N VAL A 93 8.26 25.77 32.88
CA VAL A 93 7.00 25.17 32.43
C VAL A 93 6.74 25.46 30.95
N ALA A 94 7.01 26.67 30.47
CA ALA A 94 6.86 27.01 29.06
C ALA A 94 7.82 26.21 28.16
N ASN A 95 9.08 26.04 28.58
CA ASN A 95 10.05 25.21 27.86
C ASN A 95 9.67 23.73 27.83
N GLU A 96 9.21 23.19 28.96
CA GLU A 96 8.76 21.79 29.03
C GLU A 96 7.50 21.56 28.19
N THR A 97 6.57 22.51 28.21
CA THR A 97 5.38 22.51 27.35
C THR A 97 5.78 22.52 25.87
N ALA A 98 6.70 23.41 25.47
CA ALA A 98 7.22 23.46 24.10
C ALA A 98 7.89 22.15 23.66
N ARG A 99 8.64 21.50 24.56
CA ARG A 99 9.24 20.18 24.29
C ARG A 99 8.19 19.10 24.09
N ASN A 100 7.16 19.05 24.94
CA ASN A 100 6.10 18.06 24.83
C ASN A 100 5.31 18.24 23.52
N ILE A 101 4.98 19.48 23.15
CA ILE A 101 4.34 19.80 21.86
C ILE A 101 5.17 19.26 20.68
N GLU A 102 6.50 19.48 20.70
CA GLU A 102 7.35 19.01 19.61
C GLU A 102 7.49 17.48 19.60
N LEU A 103 7.54 16.83 20.77
CA LEU A 103 7.52 15.37 20.87
C LEU A 103 6.23 14.77 20.31
N ASP A 104 5.08 15.38 20.59
CA ASP A 104 3.79 14.94 20.06
C ASP A 104 3.73 15.13 18.54
N ALA A 105 4.21 16.26 18.05
CA ALA A 105 4.30 16.53 16.61
C ALA A 105 5.21 15.51 15.90
N LEU A 106 6.41 15.27 16.43
CA LEU A 106 7.35 14.28 15.88
C LEU A 106 6.78 12.85 15.93
N THR A 107 6.02 12.52 16.96
CA THR A 107 5.34 11.23 17.07
C THR A 107 4.32 11.06 15.94
N SER A 108 3.51 12.08 15.68
CA SER A 108 2.54 12.07 14.57
C SER A 108 3.22 11.95 13.18
N GLU A 109 4.32 12.68 12.94
CA GLU A 109 5.11 12.52 11.71
C GLU A 109 5.69 11.11 11.58
N TYR A 110 6.21 10.56 12.69
CA TYR A 110 6.80 9.23 12.71
C TYR A 110 5.77 8.13 12.44
N GLU A 111 4.56 8.25 12.99
CA GLU A 111 3.47 7.31 12.72
C GLU A 111 3.09 7.30 11.24
N GLY A 112 2.92 8.48 10.62
CA GLY A 112 2.65 8.59 9.18
C GLY A 112 3.78 8.02 8.32
N MET A 113 5.04 8.29 8.68
CA MET A 113 6.20 7.71 7.98
C MET A 113 6.29 6.18 8.16
N ARG A 114 5.94 5.67 9.33
CA ARG A 114 5.93 4.23 9.62
C ARG A 114 4.87 3.53 8.77
N GLU A 115 3.68 4.11 8.64
CA GLU A 115 2.62 3.56 7.80
C GLU A 115 2.98 3.58 6.30
N LYS A 116 3.61 4.66 5.83
CA LYS A 116 4.19 4.70 4.48
C LYS A 116 5.23 3.59 4.27
N LYS A 117 6.11 3.37 5.24
CA LYS A 117 7.13 2.31 5.14
C LYS A 117 6.51 0.90 5.11
N LEU A 118 5.39 0.69 5.79
CA LEU A 118 4.67 -0.59 5.77
C LEU A 118 4.01 -0.82 4.41
N THR A 119 3.34 0.19 3.87
CA THR A 119 2.72 0.13 2.54
C THR A 119 3.76 -0.03 1.43
N ASP A 120 4.91 0.65 1.52
CA ASP A 120 6.02 0.47 0.57
C ASP A 120 6.55 -0.98 0.55
N ARG A 121 6.62 -1.64 1.71
CA ARG A 121 6.98 -3.05 1.80
C ARG A 121 5.91 -3.95 1.18
N GLN A 122 4.65 -3.63 1.39
CA GLN A 122 3.53 -4.39 0.80
C GLN A 122 3.52 -4.25 -0.73
N ALA A 123 3.71 -3.04 -1.25
CA ALA A 123 3.92 -2.77 -2.67
C ALA A 123 5.11 -3.58 -3.24
N ALA A 124 6.24 -3.63 -2.52
CA ALA A 124 7.39 -4.42 -2.93
C ALA A 124 7.09 -5.93 -2.99
N LEU A 125 6.30 -6.45 -2.05
CA LEU A 125 5.87 -7.86 -2.05
C LEU A 125 4.95 -8.16 -3.24
N ILE A 126 3.98 -7.29 -3.54
CA ILE A 126 3.08 -7.43 -4.71
C ILE A 126 3.90 -7.45 -6.00
N GLN A 127 4.87 -6.54 -6.15
CA GLN A 127 5.75 -6.49 -7.32
C GLN A 127 6.66 -7.73 -7.41
N TYR A 128 7.07 -8.29 -6.27
CA TYR A 128 7.83 -9.54 -6.25
C TYR A 128 6.98 -10.72 -6.70
N ASP A 129 5.75 -10.86 -6.21
CA ASP A 129 4.81 -11.91 -6.59
C ASP A 129 4.43 -11.84 -8.07
N LYS A 130 4.25 -10.62 -8.60
CA LYS A 130 4.12 -10.33 -10.03
C LYS A 130 5.27 -10.90 -10.86
N ARG A 131 6.52 -10.67 -10.44
CA ARG A 131 7.70 -11.17 -11.16
C ARG A 131 7.76 -12.71 -11.11
N LEU A 132 7.44 -13.31 -9.97
CA LEU A 132 7.37 -14.76 -9.83
C LEU A 132 6.29 -15.37 -10.73
N THR A 133 5.10 -14.79 -10.75
CA THR A 133 3.99 -15.24 -11.60
C THR A 133 4.35 -15.16 -13.08
N LYS A 134 4.96 -14.06 -13.55
CA LYS A 134 5.47 -13.96 -14.92
C LYS A 134 6.52 -15.00 -15.24
N ARG A 135 7.44 -15.27 -14.31
CA ARG A 135 8.49 -16.27 -14.48
C ARG A 135 7.95 -17.70 -14.49
N ASN A 136 6.94 -17.99 -13.68
CA ASN A 136 6.27 -19.29 -13.66
C ASN A 136 5.45 -19.50 -14.94
N ALA A 137 4.75 -18.47 -15.41
CA ALA A 137 4.03 -18.50 -16.68
C ALA A 137 4.99 -18.73 -17.86
N SER A 138 6.16 -18.07 -17.89
CA SER A 138 7.16 -18.29 -18.94
C SER A 138 7.80 -19.67 -18.86
N MET A 139 8.10 -20.19 -17.66
CA MET A 139 8.60 -21.55 -17.48
C MET A 139 7.57 -22.62 -17.88
N GLN A 140 6.29 -22.44 -17.55
CA GLN A 140 5.22 -23.32 -18.00
C GLN A 140 5.10 -23.30 -19.53
N ALA A 141 5.08 -22.12 -20.14
CA ALA A 141 5.05 -21.99 -21.60
C ALA A 141 6.26 -22.67 -22.26
N PHE A 142 7.46 -22.51 -21.72
CA PHE A 142 8.67 -23.18 -22.21
C PHE A 142 8.59 -24.71 -22.05
N GLY A 143 8.11 -25.20 -20.90
CA GLY A 143 7.88 -26.62 -20.64
C GLY A 143 6.84 -27.24 -21.59
N THR A 144 5.76 -26.51 -21.90
CA THR A 144 4.77 -26.93 -22.90
C THR A 144 5.36 -26.95 -24.31
N ILE A 145 6.23 -26.01 -24.68
CA ILE A 145 6.91 -26.03 -25.98
C ILE A 145 7.88 -27.23 -26.07
N LEU A 146 8.72 -27.46 -25.04
CA LEU A 146 9.65 -28.59 -25.01
C LEU A 146 8.91 -29.95 -24.98
N GLY A 147 7.85 -30.07 -24.18
CA GLY A 147 7.02 -31.27 -24.08
C GLY A 147 6.16 -31.51 -25.32
N GLY A 148 5.71 -30.44 -25.98
CA GLY A 148 4.98 -30.51 -27.25
C GLY A 148 5.87 -30.97 -28.41
N ILE A 149 7.14 -30.55 -28.43
CA ILE A 149 8.11 -31.02 -29.43
C ILE A 149 8.45 -32.51 -29.22
N THR A 150 8.54 -33.00 -27.98
CA THR A 150 8.79 -34.43 -27.73
C THR A 150 7.58 -35.32 -28.02
N GLN A 151 6.34 -34.83 -27.86
CA GLN A 151 5.13 -35.56 -28.31
C GLN A 151 4.93 -35.52 -29.83
N ALA A 152 5.27 -34.43 -30.51
CA ALA A 152 5.24 -34.36 -31.98
C ALA A 152 6.36 -35.20 -32.63
N GLY A 153 7.56 -35.23 -32.03
CA GLY A 153 8.67 -36.07 -32.48
C GLY A 153 8.44 -37.56 -32.23
N SER A 154 7.84 -37.96 -31.10
CA SER A 154 7.55 -39.37 -30.82
C SER A 154 6.38 -39.94 -31.61
N SER A 155 5.39 -39.13 -31.98
CA SER A 155 4.31 -39.54 -32.88
C SER A 155 4.76 -39.64 -34.35
N ALA A 156 5.66 -38.75 -34.81
CA ALA A 156 6.24 -38.84 -36.15
C ALA A 156 7.25 -40.00 -36.28
N VAL A 157 8.09 -40.25 -35.26
CA VAL A 157 9.04 -41.38 -35.25
C VAL A 157 8.31 -42.72 -35.01
N GLY A 158 7.22 -42.72 -34.24
CA GLY A 158 6.38 -43.92 -34.03
C GLY A 158 5.56 -44.35 -35.27
N MET A 159 5.17 -43.40 -36.13
CA MET A 159 4.49 -43.73 -37.41
C MET A 159 5.46 -44.12 -38.54
N MET A 160 6.74 -43.73 -38.49
CA MET A 160 7.74 -44.16 -39.47
C MET A 160 8.34 -45.54 -39.17
N GLY A 161 8.19 -46.07 -37.95
CA GLY A 161 8.70 -47.39 -37.54
C GLY A 161 7.73 -48.56 -37.68
N ARG A 162 6.47 -48.32 -38.07
CA ARG A 162 5.41 -49.36 -38.16
C ARG A 162 4.85 -49.46 -39.58
N GLY A 163 5.74 -49.66 -40.54
CA GLY A 163 5.39 -49.82 -41.96
C GLY A 163 6.34 -50.71 -42.75
N GLY A 164 7.12 -51.58 -42.09
CA GLY A 164 8.07 -52.45 -42.76
C GLY A 164 8.41 -53.70 -41.97
N THR A 165 7.50 -54.68 -42.00
CA THR A 165 7.71 -56.14 -42.17
C THR A 165 6.35 -56.81 -42.15
#